data_AF-A0A0W0YHV9-F1
#
_entry.id   AF-A0A0W0YHV9-F1
#
_cell.length_a   1.000
_cell.length_b   1.000
_cell.length_c   1.000
_cell.angle_alpha   90.00
_cell.angle_beta   90.00
_cell.angle_gamma   90.00
#
_symmetry.space_group_name_H-M   'P 1'
#
loop_
_entity.id
_entity.type
_entity.pdbx_description
1 polymer ?
#
loop_
_entity_poly.entity_id
_entity_poly.type
_entity_poly.pdbx_seq_one_letter_code
_entity_poly.pdbx_strand_id
1 'polypeptide(L)'
;MMRLSILITLLLLLLPWQTAAAADSYPKAAITEVINCYNNAVNKEDEAVKCIHQKVNEIPNPLDYHITIRTSDPDKLGQMKIKIFMINNTGYMVYCNGKADKQMMTVTSCATDQGEPPSAAQSMSIDSLLQDF
;
A
#
# COMPACT_ATOMS: atom_id res chain seq x y z
N MET A 1 -24.67 46.83 5.23
CA MET A 1 -23.45 46.01 5.38
C MET A 1 -23.73 44.55 5.79
N MET A 2 -24.94 44.00 5.53
CA MET A 2 -25.38 42.68 6.04
C MET A 2 -25.47 41.58 4.96
N ARG A 3 -24.96 41.84 3.74
CA ARG A 3 -25.07 40.92 2.59
C ARG A 3 -23.74 40.26 2.19
N LEU A 4 -22.60 40.75 2.69
CA LEU A 4 -21.28 40.22 2.36
C LEU A 4 -20.91 38.98 3.19
N SER A 5 -21.39 38.89 4.44
CA SER A 5 -21.10 37.75 5.33
C SER A 5 -21.77 36.44 4.90
N ILE A 6 -22.91 36.50 4.20
CA ILE A 6 -23.64 35.29 3.76
C ILE A 6 -22.94 34.61 2.57
N LEU A 7 -22.26 35.40 1.73
CA LEU A 7 -21.48 34.88 0.59
C LEU A 7 -20.22 34.11 1.05
N ILE A 8 -19.64 34.48 2.19
CA ILE A 8 -18.43 33.83 2.72
C ILE A 8 -18.78 32.49 3.38
N THR A 9 -19.89 32.39 4.10
CA THR A 9 -20.34 31.12 4.71
C THR A 9 -20.79 30.09 3.68
N LEU A 10 -21.34 30.51 2.53
CA LEU A 10 -21.70 29.59 1.45
C LEU A 10 -20.46 29.05 0.70
N LEU A 11 -19.38 29.84 0.63
CA LEU A 11 -18.12 29.44 -0.03
C LEU A 11 -17.35 28.37 0.77
N LEU A 12 -17.47 28.38 2.11
CA LEU A 12 -16.88 27.37 2.99
C LEU A 12 -17.60 26.01 2.93
N LEU A 13 -18.89 25.98 2.57
CA LEU A 13 -19.67 24.75 2.34
C LEU A 13 -19.40 24.10 0.98
N LEU A 14 -18.73 24.82 0.06
CA LEU A 14 -18.35 24.35 -1.27
C LEU A 14 -16.90 23.85 -1.33
N LEU A 15 -16.15 23.88 -0.22
CA LEU A 15 -14.87 23.17 -0.16
C LEU A 15 -15.20 21.68 -0.17
N PRO A 16 -15.07 21.01 -1.33
CA PRO A 16 -15.41 19.60 -1.42
C PRO A 16 -14.41 18.87 -0.55
N TRP A 17 -14.88 17.86 0.16
CA TRP A 17 -14.07 16.90 0.89
C TRP A 17 -13.04 16.22 -0.04
N GLN A 18 -11.94 16.90 -0.36
CA GLN A 18 -10.84 16.37 -1.18
C GLN A 18 -9.93 15.44 -0.38
N THR A 19 -10.24 15.19 0.89
CA THR A 19 -9.42 14.34 1.77
C THR A 19 -9.51 12.85 1.43
N ALA A 20 -10.58 12.39 0.78
CA ALA A 20 -10.74 10.98 0.43
C ALA A 20 -9.81 10.54 -0.72
N ALA A 21 -9.54 11.41 -1.69
CA ALA A 21 -8.71 11.06 -2.85
C ALA A 21 -7.21 10.90 -2.52
N ALA A 22 -6.74 11.52 -1.41
CA ALA A 22 -5.36 11.40 -0.98
C ALA A 22 -5.06 10.04 -0.32
N ALA A 23 -6.05 9.44 0.34
CA ALA A 23 -5.89 8.22 1.12
C ALA A 23 -5.55 6.97 0.29
N ASP A 24 -5.95 6.96 -0.99
CA ASP A 24 -5.75 5.82 -1.90
C ASP A 24 -4.49 5.93 -2.79
N SER A 25 -3.76 7.04 -2.72
CA SER A 25 -2.63 7.30 -3.63
C SER A 25 -1.39 6.45 -3.32
N TYR A 26 -1.02 6.33 -2.04
CA TYR A 26 0.13 5.52 -1.61
C TYR A 26 -0.07 4.03 -1.88
N PRO A 27 -1.16 3.37 -1.43
CA PRO A 27 -1.32 1.92 -1.61
C PRO A 27 -1.23 1.49 -3.08
N LYS A 28 -1.86 2.24 -3.99
CA LYS A 28 -1.83 1.95 -5.42
C LYS A 28 -0.42 2.11 -6.01
N ALA A 29 0.31 3.15 -5.62
CA ALA A 29 1.68 3.38 -6.07
C ALA A 29 2.62 2.29 -5.55
N ALA A 30 2.53 1.94 -4.26
CA ALA A 30 3.36 0.90 -3.65
C ALA A 30 3.14 -0.46 -4.32
N ILE A 31 1.88 -0.88 -4.56
CA ILE A 31 1.57 -2.13 -5.27
C ILE A 31 2.17 -2.12 -6.69
N THR A 32 2.11 -0.98 -7.38
CA THR A 32 2.66 -0.84 -8.73
C THR A 32 4.17 -1.04 -8.74
N GLU A 33 4.89 -0.42 -7.81
CA GLU A 33 6.34 -0.59 -7.68
C GLU A 33 6.72 -2.01 -7.28
N VAL A 34 5.93 -2.66 -6.41
CA VAL A 34 6.14 -4.07 -6.06
C VAL A 34 6.10 -4.97 -7.29
N ILE A 35 5.07 -4.82 -8.12
CA ILE A 35 4.92 -5.59 -9.36
C ILE A 35 6.06 -5.28 -10.33
N ASN A 36 6.40 -4.00 -10.51
CA ASN A 36 7.45 -3.58 -11.44
C ASN A 36 8.82 -4.11 -11.02
N CYS A 37 9.17 -3.98 -9.74
CA CYS A 37 10.43 -4.50 -9.21
C CYS A 37 10.53 -6.01 -9.38
N TYR A 38 9.46 -6.75 -9.05
CA TYR A 38 9.45 -8.19 -9.27
C TYR A 38 9.62 -8.53 -10.74
N ASN A 39 8.85 -7.90 -11.65
CA ASN A 39 8.83 -8.26 -13.06
C ASN A 39 10.16 -7.91 -13.77
N ASN A 40 10.81 -6.82 -13.38
CA ASN A 40 12.04 -6.35 -14.02
C ASN A 40 13.33 -6.89 -13.39
N ALA A 41 13.27 -7.46 -12.18
CA ALA A 41 14.45 -8.07 -11.55
C ALA A 41 14.95 -9.26 -12.36
N VAL A 42 16.27 -9.34 -12.57
CA VAL A 42 16.90 -10.48 -13.25
C VAL A 42 16.94 -11.67 -12.28
N ASN A 43 17.22 -11.39 -10.99
CA ASN A 43 17.06 -12.34 -9.90
C ASN A 43 15.85 -11.97 -9.02
N LYS A 44 14.85 -12.86 -8.95
CA LYS A 44 13.56 -12.59 -8.27
C LYS A 44 13.65 -12.62 -6.74
N GLU A 45 14.76 -13.08 -6.18
CA GLU A 45 15.01 -13.07 -4.74
C GLU A 45 15.64 -11.70 -4.37
N ASP A 46 16.95 -11.62 -4.19
CA ASP A 46 17.59 -10.44 -3.61
C ASP A 46 17.38 -9.12 -4.38
N GLU A 47 17.38 -9.14 -5.71
CA GLU A 47 17.27 -7.91 -6.50
C GLU A 47 15.85 -7.33 -6.49
N ALA A 48 14.84 -8.19 -6.56
CA ALA A 48 13.45 -7.77 -6.48
C ALA A 48 13.19 -7.11 -5.12
N VAL A 49 13.65 -7.75 -4.04
CA VAL A 49 13.49 -7.28 -2.66
C VAL A 49 14.16 -5.92 -2.47
N LYS A 50 15.41 -5.79 -2.89
CA LYS A 50 16.15 -4.53 -2.81
C LYS A 50 15.46 -3.42 -3.60
N CYS A 51 14.96 -3.73 -4.80
CA CYS A 51 14.20 -2.79 -5.61
C CYS A 51 12.91 -2.34 -4.90
N ILE A 52 12.14 -3.29 -4.34
CA ILE A 52 10.89 -3.02 -3.62
C ILE A 52 11.16 -2.05 -2.47
N HIS A 53 12.14 -2.35 -1.62
CA HIS A 53 12.52 -1.48 -0.51
C HIS A 53 12.87 -0.06 -0.96
N GLN A 54 13.71 0.04 -1.97
CA GLN A 54 14.13 1.35 -2.47
C GLN A 54 12.93 2.14 -3.00
N LYS A 55 12.12 1.52 -3.86
CA LYS A 55 11.03 2.21 -4.54
C LYS A 55 9.88 2.56 -3.63
N VAL A 56 9.50 1.67 -2.72
CA VAL A 56 8.41 1.95 -1.77
C VAL A 56 8.78 3.09 -0.82
N ASN A 57 10.04 3.19 -0.40
CA ASN A 57 10.52 4.27 0.48
C ASN A 57 10.62 5.63 -0.23
N GLU A 58 10.71 5.65 -1.57
CA GLU A 58 10.68 6.89 -2.37
C GLU A 58 9.25 7.46 -2.52
N ILE A 59 8.21 6.67 -2.26
CA ILE A 59 6.81 7.10 -2.41
C ILE A 59 6.38 7.91 -1.18
N PRO A 60 5.82 9.13 -1.36
CA PRO A 60 5.26 9.89 -0.25
C PRO A 60 4.18 9.09 0.50
N ASN A 61 4.39 8.89 1.80
CA ASN A 61 3.51 8.10 2.68
C ASN A 61 2.87 8.98 3.78
N PRO A 62 1.98 9.93 3.43
CA PRO A 62 1.46 10.92 4.38
C PRO A 62 0.55 10.35 5.46
N LEU A 63 0.01 9.15 5.23
CA LEU A 63 -0.85 8.45 6.19
C LEU A 63 -0.12 7.36 6.97
N ASP A 64 1.20 7.23 6.80
CA ASP A 64 2.02 6.27 7.55
C ASP A 64 1.52 4.82 7.38
N TYR A 65 1.25 4.43 6.12
CA TYR A 65 0.97 3.04 5.79
C TYR A 65 2.22 2.21 5.98
N HIS A 66 2.06 1.09 6.66
CA HIS A 66 3.07 0.06 6.66
C HIS A 66 2.65 -1.04 5.69
N ILE A 67 3.60 -1.58 4.93
CA ILE A 67 3.36 -2.64 3.94
C ILE A 67 4.03 -3.94 4.38
N THR A 68 3.31 -5.05 4.20
CA THR A 68 3.81 -6.41 4.39
C THR A 68 3.47 -7.21 3.16
N ILE A 69 4.46 -7.93 2.63
CA ILE A 69 4.29 -8.77 1.46
C ILE A 69 4.68 -10.19 1.85
N ARG A 70 3.83 -11.16 1.53
CA ARG A 70 4.07 -12.56 1.83
C ARG A 70 3.90 -13.40 0.57
N THR A 71 4.83 -14.31 0.38
CA THR A 71 4.78 -15.33 -0.68
C THR A 71 4.54 -16.69 -0.05
N SER A 72 3.85 -17.58 -0.76
CA SER A 72 3.84 -19.00 -0.42
C SER A 72 5.01 -19.71 -1.08
N ASP A 73 5.31 -20.91 -0.60
CA ASP A 73 6.11 -21.85 -1.38
C ASP A 73 5.51 -22.05 -2.80
N PRO A 74 6.36 -22.26 -3.82
CA PRO A 74 5.90 -22.55 -5.16
C PRO A 74 5.16 -23.90 -5.21
N ASP A 75 4.04 -23.93 -5.91
CA ASP A 75 3.33 -25.18 -6.19
C ASP A 75 4.05 -26.05 -7.22
N LYS A 76 3.44 -27.18 -7.62
CA LYS A 76 4.02 -28.10 -8.62
C LYS A 76 4.25 -27.46 -9.99
N LEU A 77 3.61 -26.32 -10.26
CA LEU A 77 3.74 -25.55 -11.50
C LEU A 77 4.70 -24.36 -11.33
N GLY A 78 5.32 -24.20 -10.17
CA GLY A 78 6.20 -23.09 -9.86
C GLY A 78 5.47 -21.78 -9.54
N GLN A 79 4.16 -21.81 -9.29
CA GLN A 79 3.39 -20.62 -8.94
C GLN A 79 3.36 -20.42 -7.43
N MET A 80 3.64 -19.19 -7.01
CA MET A 80 3.53 -18.71 -5.63
C MET A 80 2.27 -17.87 -5.48
N LYS A 81 1.61 -17.96 -4.32
CA LYS A 81 0.54 -17.02 -3.94
C LYS A 81 1.17 -15.80 -3.29
N ILE A 82 0.71 -14.61 -3.67
CA ILE A 82 1.18 -13.34 -3.13
C ILE A 82 0.06 -12.72 -2.29
N LYS A 83 0.41 -12.23 -1.10
CA LYS A 83 -0.45 -11.40 -0.27
C LYS A 83 0.27 -10.10 0.03
N ILE A 84 -0.31 -8.98 -0.37
CA ILE A 84 0.16 -7.65 0.02
C ILE A 84 -0.84 -7.11 1.03
N PHE A 85 -0.38 -6.76 2.21
CA PHE A 85 -1.18 -6.17 3.27
C PHE A 85 -0.60 -4.80 3.63
N MET A 86 -1.46 -3.79 3.70
CA MET A 86 -1.09 -2.47 4.17
C MET A 86 -2.06 -2.02 5.25
N ILE A 87 -1.54 -1.39 6.29
CA ILE A 87 -2.34 -0.80 7.37
C ILE A 87 -1.71 0.51 7.80
N ASN A 88 -2.53 1.52 8.08
CA ASN A 88 -2.06 2.80 8.62
C ASN A 88 -2.37 2.94 10.12
N ASN A 89 -1.89 4.04 10.71
CA ASN A 89 -2.14 4.37 12.12
C ASN A 89 -3.62 4.64 12.47
N THR A 90 -4.51 4.78 11.48
CA THR A 90 -5.96 4.91 11.69
C THR A 90 -6.69 3.56 11.60
N GLY A 91 -5.98 2.46 11.34
CA GLY A 91 -6.58 1.15 11.13
C GLY A 91 -7.22 0.94 9.76
N TYR A 92 -6.99 1.85 8.80
CA TYR A 92 -7.43 1.63 7.42
C TYR A 92 -6.52 0.59 6.77
N MET A 93 -7.12 -0.45 6.22
CA MET A 93 -6.44 -1.63 5.70
C MET A 93 -6.65 -1.77 4.19
N VAL A 94 -5.59 -2.15 3.49
CA VAL A 94 -5.64 -2.58 2.10
C VAL A 94 -5.03 -3.97 2.02
N TYR A 95 -5.76 -4.93 1.47
CA TYR A 95 -5.26 -6.29 1.30
C TYR A 95 -5.46 -6.75 -0.14
N CYS A 96 -4.38 -7.21 -0.76
CA CYS A 96 -4.36 -7.67 -2.13
C CYS A 96 -3.90 -9.12 -2.21
N ASN A 97 -4.53 -9.89 -3.09
CA ASN A 97 -4.15 -11.25 -3.43
C ASN A 97 -3.64 -11.29 -4.87
N GLY A 98 -2.57 -12.02 -5.07
CA GLY A 98 -1.91 -12.18 -6.36
C GLY A 98 -1.26 -13.53 -6.53
N LYS A 99 -0.56 -13.66 -7.65
CA LYS A 99 0.26 -14.82 -8.00
C LYS A 99 1.58 -14.34 -8.55
N ALA A 100 2.63 -15.11 -8.35
CA ALA A 100 3.91 -14.88 -8.99
C ALA A 100 4.54 -16.20 -9.47
N ASP A 101 5.32 -16.14 -10.53
CA ASP A 101 6.20 -17.19 -11.00
C ASP A 101 7.59 -16.61 -11.32
N LYS A 102 8.50 -17.39 -11.89
CA LYS A 102 9.87 -16.92 -12.20
C LYS A 102 9.93 -15.70 -13.13
N GLN A 103 8.88 -15.40 -13.89
CA GLN A 103 8.85 -14.31 -14.85
C GLN A 103 8.03 -13.14 -14.37
N MET A 104 6.84 -13.40 -13.80
CA MET A 104 5.83 -12.38 -13.59
C MET A 104 5.11 -12.52 -12.26
N MET A 105 4.87 -11.38 -11.62
CA MET A 105 3.92 -11.17 -10.54
C MET A 105 2.69 -10.45 -11.08
N THR A 106 1.52 -10.89 -10.64
CA THR A 106 0.23 -10.26 -10.92
C THR A 106 -0.58 -10.14 -9.64
N VAL A 107 -1.20 -8.98 -9.44
CA VAL A 107 -2.21 -8.79 -8.40
C VAL A 107 -3.58 -9.02 -9.02
N THR A 108 -4.34 -9.95 -8.47
CA THR A 108 -5.63 -10.41 -9.02
C THR A 108 -6.82 -9.70 -8.38
N SER A 109 -6.71 -9.34 -7.10
CA SER A 109 -7.75 -8.61 -6.38
C SER A 109 -7.15 -7.79 -5.27
N CYS A 110 -7.79 -6.68 -4.97
CA CYS A 110 -7.55 -5.86 -3.80
C CYS A 110 -8.89 -5.51 -3.18
N ALA A 111 -8.91 -5.40 -1.86
CA ALA A 111 -10.02 -4.86 -1.12
C ALA A 111 -9.51 -4.01 0.03
N THR A 112 -10.40 -3.14 0.51
CA THR A 112 -10.13 -2.25 1.63
C THR A 112 -11.10 -2.52 2.76
N ASP A 113 -10.66 -2.25 3.98
CA ASP A 113 -11.48 -2.43 5.18
C ASP A 113 -11.03 -1.45 6.27
N GLN A 114 -11.88 -1.25 7.27
CA GLN A 114 -11.60 -0.42 8.44
C GLN A 114 -11.52 -1.30 9.68
N GLY A 115 -10.30 -1.50 10.17
CA GLY A 115 -10.01 -2.25 11.37
C GLY A 115 -9.67 -1.35 12.56
N GLU A 116 -9.19 -2.00 13.62
CA GLU A 116 -8.55 -1.30 14.73
C GLU A 116 -7.16 -0.80 14.31
N PRO A 117 -6.75 0.40 14.74
CA PRO A 117 -5.37 0.84 14.64
C PRO A 117 -4.39 -0.18 15.21
N PRO A 118 -3.21 -0.37 14.60
CA PRO A 118 -2.18 -1.22 15.17
C PRO A 118 -1.78 -0.71 16.56
N SER A 119 -1.65 -1.63 17.51
CA SER A 119 -1.06 -1.33 18.82
C SER A 119 0.41 -0.91 18.66
N ALA A 120 0.98 -0.20 19.64
CA ALA A 120 2.39 0.22 19.59
C ALA A 120 3.36 -0.96 19.37
N ALA A 121 3.07 -2.14 19.94
CA ALA A 121 3.85 -3.34 19.71
C ALA A 121 3.74 -3.86 18.27
N GLN A 122 2.56 -3.76 17.67
CA GLN A 122 2.34 -4.13 16.27
C GLN A 122 3.02 -3.14 15.32
N SER A 123 2.92 -1.83 15.55
CA SER A 123 3.61 -0.82 14.74
C SER A 123 5.13 -1.08 14.68
N MET A 124 5.76 -1.32 15.83
CA MET A 124 7.20 -1.66 15.89
C MET A 124 7.55 -2.97 15.17
N SER A 125 6.64 -3.94 15.17
CA SER A 125 6.82 -5.22 14.46
C SER A 125 6.60 -5.09 12.95
N ILE A 126 5.83 -4.09 12.51
CA ILE A 126 5.60 -3.87 11.08
C ILE A 126 6.77 -3.10 10.46
N ASP A 127 7.42 -2.20 11.21
CA ASP A 127 8.66 -1.54 10.76
C ASP A 127 9.78 -2.54 10.42
N SER A 128 9.78 -3.73 11.06
CA SER A 128 10.71 -4.82 10.73
C SER A 128 10.25 -5.71 9.57
N LEU A 129 8.96 -5.75 9.23
CA LEU A 129 8.41 -6.65 8.20
C LEU A 129 8.72 -6.25 6.76
N LEU A 130 9.32 -5.08 6.56
CA LEU A 130 9.99 -4.80 5.31
C LEU A 130 11.23 -5.70 5.13
N GLN A 131 11.88 -6.15 6.21
CA GLN A 131 13.17 -6.86 6.16
C GLN A 131 13.10 -8.37 5.87
N ASP A 132 11.94 -9.01 6.02
CA ASP A 132 11.80 -10.47 5.93
C ASP A 132 11.29 -10.93 4.56
N PHE A 133 12.05 -10.56 3.54
CA PHE A 133 11.86 -10.99 2.16
C PHE A 133 12.98 -11.95 1.74
#